data_AF-A0A173ZMS4-F1
#
_entry.id   AF-A0A173ZMS4-F1
#
_cell.length_a   1.000
_cell.length_b   1.000
_cell.length_c   1.000
_cell.angle_alpha   90.00
_cell.angle_beta   90.00
_cell.angle_gamma   90.00
#
_symmetry.space_group_name_H-M   'P 1'
#
loop_
_entity.id
_entity.type
_entity.pdbx_description
1 polymer ?
#
loop_
_entity_poly.entity_id
_entity_poly.type
_entity_poly.pdbx_seq_one_letter_code
_entity_poly.pdbx_strand_id
1 'polypeptide(L)' 'MKESLNKYFAGELTSDEKESFLMEVDKDKALKESFVDNQSLLVIIDWTFPGNKDNEEVIRQKLDEFMRKMEQRER' A
#
# COMPACT_ATOMS: atom_id res chain seq x y z
N MET A 1 9.53 12.17 2.13
CA MET A 1 8.99 11.24 1.11
C MET A 1 8.42 9.97 1.72
N LYS A 2 9.25 9.06 2.27
CA LYS A 2 8.75 7.77 2.83
C LYS A 2 7.80 7.95 4.02
N GLU A 3 8.04 8.97 4.85
CA GLU A 3 7.19 9.29 6.01
C GLU A 3 5.80 9.80 5.60
N SER A 4 5.72 10.73 4.64
CA SER A 4 4.44 11.27 4.14
C SER A 4 3.59 10.19 3.46
N LEU A 5 4.22 9.27 2.73
CA LEU A 5 3.57 8.12 2.09
C LEU A 5 2.94 7.18 3.15
N ASN A 6 3.69 6.85 4.20
CA ASN A 6 3.18 6.02 5.29
C ASN A 6 2.02 6.70 6.03
N LYS A 7 2.14 7.99 6.34
CA LYS A 7 1.07 8.79 6.96
C LYS A 7 -0.19 8.83 6.10
N TYR A 8 -0.05 8.94 4.77
CA TYR A 8 -1.18 8.93 3.85
C TYR A 8 -1.96 7.62 3.93
N PHE A 9 -1.28 6.47 3.82
CA PHE A 9 -1.93 5.15 3.85
C PHE A 9 -2.40 4.73 5.25
N ALA A 10 -1.77 5.22 6.32
CA ALA A 10 -2.24 5.04 7.69
C ALA A 10 -3.47 5.91 8.02
N GLY A 11 -3.86 6.83 7.13
CA GLY A 11 -5.00 7.73 7.34
C GLY A 11 -4.72 8.86 8.33
N GLU A 12 -3.45 9.12 8.64
CA GLU A 12 -3.02 10.12 9.64
C GLU A 12 -3.03 11.56 9.11
N LEU A 13 -3.09 11.74 7.79
CA LEU A 13 -3.16 13.05 7.16
C LEU A 13 -4.58 13.64 7.21
N THR A 14 -4.66 14.93 7.52
CA THR A 14 -5.88 15.75 7.34
C THR A 14 -6.25 15.86 5.85
N SER A 15 -7.44 16.40 5.56
CA SER A 15 -7.88 16.58 4.16
C SER A 15 -6.92 17.46 3.36
N ASP A 16 -6.49 18.58 3.93
CA ASP A 16 -5.60 19.55 3.27
C ASP A 16 -4.21 18.93 3.04
N GLU A 17 -3.69 18.17 4.03
CA GLU A 17 -2.42 17.46 3.90
C GLU A 17 -2.49 16.34 2.86
N LYS A 18 -3.62 15.63 2.73
CA LYS A 18 -3.83 14.63 1.68
C LYS A 18 -3.79 15.26 0.30
N GLU A 19 -4.44 16.39 0.11
CA GLU A 19 -4.43 17.09 -1.17
C GLU A 19 -3.01 17.58 -1.53
N SER A 20 -2.32 18.18 -0.57
CA SER A 20 -0.92 18.59 -0.74
C SER A 20 -0.02 17.41 -1.10
N PHE A 21 -0.17 16.29 -0.41
CA PHE A 21 0.60 15.08 -0.69
C PHE A 21 0.30 14.52 -2.09
N LEU A 22 -0.96 14.46 -2.52
CA LEU A 22 -1.31 13.97 -3.85
C LEU A 22 -0.74 14.87 -4.97
N MET A 23 -0.66 16.18 -4.74
CA MET A 23 0.04 17.08 -5.67
C MET A 23 1.54 16.81 -5.75
N GLU A 24 2.19 16.38 -4.65
CA GLU A 24 3.59 15.95 -4.66
C GLU A 24 3.77 14.63 -5.41
N VAL A 25 2.88 13.66 -5.17
CA VAL A 25 2.85 12.37 -5.88
C VAL A 25 2.74 12.60 -7.40
N ASP A 26 1.95 13.56 -7.85
CA ASP A 26 1.81 13.83 -9.28
C ASP A 26 3.10 14.36 -9.92
N LYS A 27 3.89 15.11 -9.16
CA LYS A 27 5.11 15.80 -9.64
C LYS A 27 6.37 14.94 -9.56
N ASP A 28 6.44 13.98 -8.64
CA ASP A 28 7.60 13.12 -8.42
C ASP A 28 7.34 11.70 -8.96
N LYS A 29 8.08 11.30 -10.00
CA LYS A 29 7.93 9.99 -10.64
C LYS A 29 8.21 8.81 -9.70
N ALA A 30 9.26 8.89 -8.88
CA ALA A 30 9.64 7.80 -7.98
C ALA A 30 8.62 7.65 -6.84
N LEU A 31 8.10 8.78 -6.36
CA LEU A 31 7.00 8.79 -5.39
C LEU A 31 5.71 8.25 -6.00
N LYS A 32 5.40 8.58 -7.26
CA LYS A 32 4.24 8.05 -8.00
C LYS A 32 4.29 6.53 -8.15
N GLU A 33 5.43 5.98 -8.54
CA GLU A 33 5.64 4.53 -8.62
C GLU A 33 5.42 3.88 -7.25
N SER A 34 6.05 4.41 -6.20
CA SER A 34 5.88 3.91 -4.82
C SER A 34 4.43 4.00 -4.32
N PHE A 35 3.70 5.05 -4.72
CA PHE A 35 2.30 5.23 -4.38
C PHE A 35 1.41 4.18 -5.06
N VAL A 36 1.59 3.97 -6.36
CA VAL A 36 0.86 2.97 -7.14
C VAL A 36 1.14 1.55 -6.63
N ASP A 37 2.39 1.23 -6.28
CA ASP A 37 2.74 -0.07 -5.72
C ASP A 37 2.02 -0.34 -4.39
N ASN A 38 2.05 0.63 -3.47
CA ASN A 38 1.36 0.50 -2.18
C ASN A 38 -0.17 0.40 -2.34
N GLN A 39 -0.74 1.20 -3.24
CA GLN A 39 -2.19 1.12 -3.51
C GLN A 39 -2.56 -0.22 -4.15
N SER A 40 -1.74 -0.74 -5.06
CA SER A 40 -1.94 -2.05 -5.68
C SER A 40 -1.88 -3.18 -4.66
N LEU A 41 -0.92 -3.13 -3.72
CA LEU A 41 -0.83 -4.08 -2.62
C LEU A 41 -2.07 -4.06 -1.73
N LEU A 42 -2.59 -2.88 -1.38
CA LEU A 42 -3.82 -2.77 -0.60
C LEU A 42 -5.02 -3.38 -1.32
N VAL A 43 -5.17 -3.14 -2.62
CA VAL A 43 -6.24 -3.74 -3.43
C VAL A 43 -6.11 -5.27 -3.47
N ILE A 44 -4.89 -5.79 -3.64
CA ILE A 44 -4.64 -7.25 -3.63
C ILE A 44 -5.00 -7.85 -2.27
N ILE A 45 -4.66 -7.18 -1.17
CA ILE A 45 -5.05 -7.60 0.19
C ILE A 45 -6.58 -7.58 0.34
N ASP A 46 -7.24 -6.49 -0.03
CA ASP A 46 -8.70 -6.41 0.07
C ASP A 46 -9.41 -7.50 -0.77
N TRP A 47 -8.87 -7.84 -1.95
CA TRP A 47 -9.40 -8.91 -2.81
C TRP A 47 -9.11 -10.32 -2.29
N THR A 48 -7.94 -10.54 -1.69
CA THR A 48 -7.51 -11.87 -1.21
C THR A 48 -8.16 -12.21 0.15
N PHE A 49 -8.68 -11.21 0.85
CA PHE A 49 -9.25 -11.35 2.18
C PHE A 49 -10.56 -10.57 2.35
N PRO A 50 -11.59 -10.92 1.58
CA PRO A 50 -12.90 -10.31 1.76
C PRO A 50 -13.43 -10.69 3.16
N GLY A 51 -13.44 -9.74 4.10
CA GLY A 51 -14.07 -9.89 5.42
C GLY A 51 -13.16 -10.11 6.64
N ASN A 52 -11.83 -10.19 6.48
CA ASN A 52 -10.88 -10.34 7.60
C ASN A 52 -10.14 -9.04 7.94
N LYS A 53 -10.84 -7.90 7.93
CA LYS A 53 -10.20 -6.59 8.23
C LYS A 53 -9.66 -6.49 9.66
N ASP A 54 -10.12 -7.33 10.57
CA ASP A 54 -9.84 -7.23 12.00
C ASP A 54 -8.75 -8.21 12.50
N ASN A 55 -8.15 -9.02 11.63
CA ASN A 55 -7.16 -10.02 12.05
C ASN A 55 -5.81 -9.81 11.34
N GLU A 56 -5.05 -8.85 11.86
CA GLU A 56 -3.75 -8.39 11.34
C GLU A 56 -2.75 -9.54 11.09
N GLU A 57 -2.74 -10.55 11.96
CA GLU A 57 -1.85 -11.71 11.82
C GLU A 57 -2.19 -12.55 10.59
N VAL A 58 -3.49 -12.72 10.29
CA VAL A 58 -3.95 -13.44 9.10
C VAL A 58 -3.59 -12.65 7.85
N ILE A 59 -3.74 -11.33 7.87
CA ILE A 59 -3.36 -10.44 6.77
C ILE A 59 -1.86 -10.55 6.49
N ARG A 60 -1.02 -10.45 7.52
CA ARG A 60 0.44 -10.57 7.39
C ARG A 60 0.86 -11.92 6.83
N GLN A 61 0.34 -13.03 7.36
CA GLN A 61 0.70 -14.38 6.91
C GLN A 61 0.41 -14.62 5.43
N LYS A 62 -0.76 -14.20 4.96
CA LYS A 62 -1.15 -14.41 3.55
C LYS A 62 -0.49 -13.38 2.62
N LEU A 63 -0.13 -12.18 3.10
CA LEU A 63 0.74 -11.26 2.35
C LEU A 63 2.14 -11.87 2.14
N ASP A 64 2.74 -12.41 3.20
CA ASP A 64 4.02 -13.11 3.12
C ASP A 64 3.94 -14.32 2.17
N GLU A 65 2.85 -15.09 2.23
CA GLU A 65 2.64 -16.22 1.33
C GLU A 65 2.49 -15.78 -0.13
N PHE A 66 1.82 -14.65 -0.37
CA PHE A 66 1.67 -14.06 -1.69
C PHE A 66 3.02 -13.62 -2.27
N MET A 67 3.82 -12.87 -1.49
CA MET A 67 5.16 -12.42 -1.90
C MET A 67 6.06 -13.61 -2.24
N ARG A 68 6.06 -14.65 -1.41
CA ARG A 68 6.81 -15.89 -1.68
C ARG A 68 6.41 -16.57 -2.99
N LYS A 69 5.11 -16.60 -3.32
CA LYS A 69 4.61 -17.19 -4.58
C LYS A 69 4.94 -16.35 -5.82
N MET A 70 5.12 -15.03 -5.66
CA MET A 70 5.58 -14.16 -6.74
C MET A 70 7.06 -14.39 -7.03
N GLU A 71 7.91 -14.40 -6.00
CA GLU A 71 9.35 -14.68 -6.15
C GLU A 71 9.65 -16.05 -6.78
N GLN A 72 8.83 -17.06 -6.48
CA GLN A 72 8.94 -18.39 -7.08
C GLN A 72 8.57 -18.43 -8.56
N ARG A 73 7.77 -17.48 -9.06
CA ARG A 73 7.38 -17.42 -10.47
C ARG A 73 8.40 -16.71 -11.36
N GLU A 74 9.31 -15.93 -10.77
CA GLU A 74 10.40 -15.27 -11.50
C GLU A 74 11.66 -16.14 -11.63
N ARG A 75 11.62 -17.39 -11.13
CA ARG A 75 12.66 -18.42 -11.34
C ARG A 75 12.20 -19.45 -12.37
#